data_AF-A0A964PGY4-F1
#
_entry.id   AF-A0A964PGY4-F1
#
_cell.length_a   1.000
_cell.length_b   1.000
_cell.length_c   1.000
_cell.angle_alpha   90.00
_cell.angle_beta   90.00
_cell.angle_gamma   90.00
#
_symmetry.space_group_name_H-M   'P 1'
#
loop_
_entity.id
_entity.type
_entity.pdbx_description
1 polymer ?
#
loop_
_entity_poly.entity_id
_entity_poly.type
_entity_poly.pdbx_seq_one_letter_code
_entity_poly.pdbx_strand_id
1 'polypeptide(L)'
;MGFGGSADKIGPELGFGLSLEQKIDAPILLIKTSWGGKSLHYDFRPPSAGPYELSKDEAKKENAQKIKKNAGLNYRLMNQTVQDVLKDLKKYHPEYDASVSYEIAGFVWFQGFNDQFSPAFHGNYKTNMIAFVKDIRTEYKVPNMPFVIGVLGTGGTKESVDKNPVSNGQREAAATAPITTWAAASSSSASAMRWLPP
;
A
#
# COMPACT_ATOMS: atom_id res chain seq x y z
N MET A 1 -9.08 17.61 2.67
CA MET A 1 -8.63 17.05 3.97
C MET A 1 -9.00 15.58 4.05
N GLY A 2 -8.01 14.69 4.00
CA GLY A 2 -8.05 13.35 4.60
C GLY A 2 -9.07 12.30 4.15
N PHE A 3 -9.64 12.35 2.93
CA PHE A 3 -10.67 11.39 2.46
C PHE A 3 -10.39 9.93 2.87
N GLY A 4 -11.05 9.49 3.93
CA GLY A 4 -11.08 8.10 4.38
C GLY A 4 -12.01 7.28 3.49
N GLY A 5 -12.72 6.30 4.07
CA GLY A 5 -13.73 5.53 3.33
C GLY A 5 -14.98 6.34 2.94
N SER A 6 -15.13 7.56 3.45
CA SER A 6 -16.27 8.47 3.25
C SER A 6 -15.87 9.91 3.62
N ALA A 7 -16.72 10.88 3.30
CA ALA A 7 -16.44 12.31 3.53
C ALA A 7 -16.27 12.69 5.01
N ASP A 8 -16.81 11.89 5.93
CA ASP A 8 -16.74 12.04 7.39
C ASP A 8 -15.59 11.25 8.04
N LYS A 9 -14.78 10.54 7.26
CA LYS A 9 -13.67 9.71 7.78
C LYS A 9 -12.33 10.29 7.38
N ILE A 10 -11.37 10.19 8.29
CA ILE A 10 -9.97 10.51 8.02
C ILE A 10 -9.15 9.24 7.79
N GLY A 11 -8.31 9.25 6.75
CA GLY A 11 -7.28 8.25 6.56
C GLY A 11 -5.92 8.68 7.14
N PRO A 12 -4.94 7.76 7.20
CA PRO A 12 -3.61 8.05 7.73
C PRO A 12 -2.84 9.09 6.88
N GLU A 13 -3.30 9.36 5.65
CA GLU A 13 -2.63 10.26 4.71
C GLU A 13 -2.59 11.69 5.20
N LEU A 14 -3.60 12.14 5.98
CA LEU A 14 -3.60 13.50 6.53
C LEU A 14 -2.47 13.69 7.55
N GLY A 15 -2.36 12.78 8.53
CA GLY A 15 -1.29 12.84 9.53
C GLY A 15 0.09 12.60 8.93
N PHE A 16 0.16 11.70 7.94
CA PHE A 16 1.39 11.46 7.18
C PHE A 16 1.84 12.70 6.40
N GLY A 17 0.94 13.35 5.67
CA GLY A 17 1.24 14.58 4.92
C GLY A 17 1.75 15.70 5.82
N LEU A 18 1.08 15.97 6.94
CA LEU A 18 1.52 16.96 7.92
C LEU A 18 2.91 16.63 8.52
N SER A 19 3.17 15.35 8.76
CA SER A 19 4.47 14.90 9.29
C SER A 19 5.59 15.05 8.28
N LEU A 20 5.30 14.89 6.98
CA LEU A 20 6.26 15.10 5.91
C LEU A 20 6.52 16.58 5.66
N GLU A 21 5.48 17.42 5.66
CA GLU A 21 5.59 18.88 5.51
C GLU A 21 6.54 19.48 6.56
N GLN A 22 6.50 18.99 7.80
CA GLN A 22 7.41 19.43 8.86
C GLN A 22 8.88 19.02 8.66
N LYS A 23 9.16 18.07 7.77
CA LYS A 23 10.48 17.44 7.61
C LYS A 23 11.11 17.65 6.24
N ILE A 24 10.32 18.05 5.26
CA ILE A 24 10.73 18.20 3.86
C ILE A 24 10.49 19.65 3.47
N ASP A 25 11.56 20.34 3.09
CA ASP A 25 11.52 21.72 2.60
C ASP A 25 11.23 21.74 1.09
N ALA A 26 10.10 21.12 0.70
CA ALA A 26 9.61 21.07 -0.68
C ALA A 26 8.10 20.72 -0.71
N PRO A 27 7.35 21.15 -1.75
CA PRO A 27 5.96 20.74 -1.93
C PRO A 27 5.81 19.22 -2.07
N ILE A 28 4.74 18.67 -1.49
CA ILE A 28 4.48 17.23 -1.47
C ILE A 28 3.11 16.94 -2.09
N LEU A 29 3.10 16.06 -3.08
CA LEU A 29 1.87 15.51 -3.64
C LEU A 29 1.66 14.07 -3.17
N LEU A 30 0.54 13.82 -2.48
CA LEU A 30 0.10 12.46 -2.13
C LEU A 30 -0.96 11.99 -3.13
N ILE A 31 -0.67 10.91 -3.86
CA ILE A 31 -1.61 10.28 -4.79
C ILE A 31 -2.27 9.09 -4.09
N LYS A 32 -3.56 9.22 -3.77
CA LYS A 32 -4.30 8.15 -3.08
C LYS A 32 -4.96 7.20 -4.05
N THR A 33 -4.58 5.92 -3.97
CA THR A 33 -5.12 4.82 -4.77
C THR A 33 -5.54 3.66 -3.87
N SER A 34 -6.44 3.95 -2.92
CA SER A 34 -6.88 2.99 -1.90
C SER A 34 -8.37 2.68 -2.07
N TRP A 35 -8.72 1.40 -2.00
CA TRP A 35 -10.12 0.94 -2.05
C TRP A 35 -10.39 -0.04 -0.91
N GLY A 36 -11.54 0.12 -0.25
CA GLY A 36 -11.99 -0.80 0.79
C GLY A 36 -12.31 -2.18 0.25
N GLY A 37 -12.13 -3.20 1.08
CA GLY A 37 -12.54 -4.58 0.75
C GLY A 37 -11.66 -5.29 -0.28
N LYS A 38 -10.40 -4.87 -0.45
CA LYS A 38 -9.47 -5.42 -1.44
C LYS A 38 -8.42 -6.32 -0.82
N SER A 39 -7.96 -7.30 -1.60
CA SER A 39 -6.93 -8.29 -1.24
C SER A 39 -5.66 -8.10 -2.07
N LEU A 40 -4.51 -8.46 -1.51
CA LEU A 40 -3.27 -8.62 -2.28
C LEU A 40 -3.29 -9.91 -3.09
N HIS A 41 -3.97 -10.94 -2.59
CA HIS A 41 -4.13 -12.21 -3.27
C HIS A 41 -4.78 -12.09 -4.65
N TYR A 42 -5.83 -11.25 -4.79
CA TYR A 42 -6.63 -11.15 -6.01
C TYR A 42 -6.66 -9.74 -6.62
N ASP A 43 -7.11 -8.72 -5.89
CA ASP A 43 -7.38 -7.39 -6.48
C ASP A 43 -6.09 -6.64 -6.87
N PHE A 44 -5.11 -6.68 -5.97
CA PHE A 44 -3.79 -6.06 -6.13
C PHE A 44 -2.71 -7.06 -6.52
N ARG A 45 -3.10 -8.24 -7.01
CA ARG A 45 -2.17 -9.29 -7.41
C ARG A 45 -1.16 -8.73 -8.43
N PRO A 46 0.14 -8.69 -8.11
CA PRO A 46 1.14 -8.16 -9.02
C PRO A 46 1.40 -9.17 -10.16
N PRO A 47 1.71 -8.69 -11.38
CA PRO A 47 2.00 -9.57 -12.52
C PRO A 47 3.05 -10.65 -12.25
N SER A 48 4.14 -10.33 -11.53
CA SER A 48 5.22 -11.28 -11.24
C SER A 48 4.89 -12.32 -10.17
N ALA A 49 3.75 -12.21 -9.48
CA ALA A 49 3.23 -13.29 -8.63
C ALA A 49 2.63 -14.46 -9.45
N GLY A 50 2.56 -14.32 -10.77
CA GLY A 50 2.01 -15.31 -11.68
C GLY A 50 0.49 -15.17 -11.88
N PRO A 51 -0.10 -15.97 -12.78
CA PRO A 51 -1.54 -15.93 -13.05
C PRO A 51 -2.35 -16.22 -11.78
N TYR A 52 -3.58 -15.73 -11.77
CA TYR A 52 -4.55 -16.10 -10.74
C TYR A 52 -5.17 -17.45 -11.07
N GLU A 53 -5.13 -18.35 -10.10
CA GLU A 53 -5.76 -19.65 -10.18
C GLU A 53 -7.12 -19.62 -9.48
N LEU A 54 -8.17 -19.98 -10.21
CA LEU A 54 -9.52 -20.03 -9.67
C LEU A 54 -9.61 -21.14 -8.62
N SER A 55 -10.28 -20.86 -7.50
CA SER A 55 -10.70 -21.93 -6.60
C SER A 55 -11.70 -22.86 -7.29
N LYS A 56 -11.88 -24.07 -6.73
CA LYS A 56 -12.86 -25.05 -7.22
C LYS A 56 -14.28 -24.47 -7.31
N ASP A 57 -14.62 -23.56 -6.41
CA ASP A 57 -15.94 -22.94 -6.38
C ASP A 57 -16.06 -21.79 -7.37
N GLU A 58 -15.00 -20.99 -7.55
CA GLU A 58 -15.00 -19.95 -8.58
C GLU A 58 -15.01 -20.51 -10.00
N ALA A 59 -14.34 -21.64 -10.23
CA ALA A 59 -14.33 -22.32 -11.52
C ALA A 59 -15.73 -22.82 -11.95
N LYS A 60 -16.63 -23.06 -10.98
CA LYS A 60 -18.01 -23.48 -11.24
C LYS A 60 -18.97 -22.32 -11.50
N LYS A 61 -18.56 -21.06 -11.23
CA LYS A 61 -19.43 -19.90 -11.43
C LYS A 61 -19.50 -19.57 -12.92
N GLU A 62 -20.67 -19.15 -13.38
CA GLU A 62 -20.86 -18.68 -14.77
C GLU A 62 -19.91 -17.53 -15.14
N ASN A 63 -19.50 -16.72 -14.14
CA ASN A 63 -18.58 -15.62 -14.31
C ASN A 63 -17.09 -15.98 -14.09
N ALA A 64 -16.71 -17.27 -14.07
CA ALA A 64 -15.33 -17.74 -13.84
C ALA A 64 -14.29 -17.03 -14.70
N GLN A 65 -14.56 -16.86 -16.00
CA GLN A 65 -13.64 -16.16 -16.92
C GLN A 65 -13.50 -14.67 -16.58
N LYS A 66 -14.57 -14.04 -16.11
CA LYS A 66 -14.55 -12.65 -15.66
C LYS A 66 -13.74 -12.50 -14.37
N ILE A 67 -13.87 -13.45 -13.44
CA ILE A 67 -13.04 -13.49 -12.22
C ILE A 67 -11.57 -13.58 -12.61
N LYS A 68 -11.19 -14.55 -13.46
CA LYS A 68 -9.80 -14.71 -13.90
C LYS A 68 -9.24 -13.47 -14.59
N LYS A 69 -10.04 -12.82 -15.46
CA LYS A 69 -9.67 -11.57 -16.14
C LYS A 69 -9.49 -10.39 -15.18
N ASN A 70 -10.30 -10.33 -14.12
CA ASN A 70 -10.31 -9.22 -13.18
C ASN A 70 -9.26 -9.35 -12.06
N ALA A 71 -8.55 -10.47 -11.96
CA ALA A 71 -7.38 -10.55 -11.09
C ALA A 71 -6.37 -9.45 -11.43
N GLY A 72 -5.84 -8.78 -10.41
CA GLY A 72 -4.94 -7.63 -10.53
C GLY A 72 -5.58 -6.36 -11.08
N LEU A 73 -6.92 -6.26 -11.14
CA LEU A 73 -7.59 -5.07 -11.68
C LEU A 73 -7.24 -3.81 -10.88
N ASN A 74 -7.22 -3.88 -9.55
CA ASN A 74 -6.89 -2.72 -8.72
C ASN A 74 -5.40 -2.35 -8.81
N TYR A 75 -4.50 -3.33 -9.01
CA TYR A 75 -3.11 -3.06 -9.37
C TYR A 75 -3.02 -2.20 -10.64
N ARG A 76 -3.72 -2.60 -11.71
CA ARG A 76 -3.73 -1.86 -12.98
C ARG A 76 -4.36 -0.47 -12.85
N LEU A 77 -5.49 -0.36 -12.15
CA LEU A 77 -6.17 0.93 -11.94
C LEU A 77 -5.35 1.90 -11.10
N MET A 78 -4.64 1.40 -10.09
CA MET A 78 -3.71 2.19 -9.30
C MET A 78 -2.60 2.78 -10.19
N ASN A 79 -1.92 1.93 -10.97
CA ASN A 79 -0.86 2.41 -11.85
C ASN A 79 -1.39 3.40 -12.87
N GLN A 80 -2.54 3.13 -13.49
CA GLN A 80 -3.19 4.06 -14.41
C GLN A 80 -3.46 5.42 -13.75
N THR A 81 -4.01 5.43 -12.54
CA THR A 81 -4.33 6.67 -11.81
C THR A 81 -3.07 7.47 -11.49
N VAL A 82 -1.99 6.80 -11.04
CA VAL A 82 -0.71 7.45 -10.78
C VAL A 82 -0.15 8.04 -12.07
N GLN A 83 -0.11 7.28 -13.16
CA GLN A 83 0.39 7.75 -14.45
C GLN A 83 -0.44 8.94 -14.98
N ASP A 84 -1.77 8.91 -14.84
CA ASP A 84 -2.66 10.00 -15.25
C ASP A 84 -2.41 11.29 -14.46
N VAL A 85 -2.13 11.18 -13.16
CA VAL A 85 -1.76 12.34 -12.33
C VAL A 85 -0.39 12.88 -12.72
N LEU A 86 0.60 12.01 -12.86
CA LEU A 86 1.97 12.42 -13.20
C LEU A 86 2.10 13.01 -14.61
N LYS A 87 1.20 12.64 -15.53
CA LYS A 87 1.15 13.18 -16.90
C LYS A 87 0.62 14.61 -16.95
N ASP A 88 -0.20 15.02 -15.99
CA ASP A 88 -0.83 16.34 -15.94
C ASP A 88 -0.93 16.86 -14.50
N LEU A 89 0.23 17.12 -13.89
CA LEU A 89 0.31 17.57 -12.50
C LEU A 89 -0.45 18.88 -12.26
N LYS A 90 -0.43 19.83 -13.20
CA LYS A 90 -1.15 21.11 -13.07
C LYS A 90 -2.66 20.93 -12.96
N LYS A 91 -3.24 19.93 -13.62
CA LYS A 91 -4.67 19.63 -13.47
C LYS A 91 -5.04 19.21 -12.05
N TYR A 92 -4.19 18.44 -11.38
CA TYR A 92 -4.49 17.88 -10.05
C TYR A 92 -3.91 18.70 -8.89
N HIS A 93 -2.86 19.48 -9.17
CA HIS A 93 -2.23 20.42 -8.25
C HIS A 93 -1.95 21.73 -9.01
N PRO A 94 -2.93 22.66 -9.09
CA PRO A 94 -2.82 23.87 -9.89
C PRO A 94 -1.66 24.81 -9.52
N GLU A 95 -1.17 24.71 -8.28
CA GLU A 95 -0.01 25.46 -7.78
C GLU A 95 1.33 24.84 -8.21
N TYR A 96 1.31 23.67 -8.87
CA TYR A 96 2.51 23.05 -9.42
C TYR A 96 3.18 23.95 -10.46
N ASP A 97 4.42 24.33 -10.20
CA ASP A 97 5.27 24.98 -11.19
C ASP A 97 5.76 23.95 -12.22
N ALA A 98 5.26 24.04 -13.44
CA ALA A 98 5.66 23.16 -14.53
C ALA A 98 7.10 23.41 -15.02
N SER A 99 7.79 24.43 -14.52
CA SER A 99 9.21 24.67 -14.79
C SER A 99 10.14 23.72 -14.03
N VAL A 100 9.67 23.14 -12.92
CA VAL A 100 10.43 22.19 -12.10
C VAL A 100 10.01 20.75 -12.39
N SER A 101 10.92 19.80 -12.18
CA SER A 101 10.64 18.36 -12.25
C SER A 101 10.10 17.82 -10.91
N TYR A 102 9.54 16.61 -10.94
CA TYR A 102 9.15 15.87 -9.73
C TYR A 102 10.01 14.62 -9.53
N GLU A 103 9.97 14.07 -8.32
CA GLU A 103 10.55 12.77 -7.96
C GLU A 103 9.49 11.89 -7.29
N ILE A 104 9.49 10.58 -7.59
CA ILE A 104 8.71 9.60 -6.83
C ILE A 104 9.52 9.23 -5.58
N ALA A 105 9.25 9.94 -4.48
CA ALA A 105 10.01 9.83 -3.24
C ALA A 105 9.79 8.53 -2.46
N GLY A 106 8.70 7.80 -2.71
CA GLY A 106 8.41 6.56 -2.00
C GLY A 106 7.00 6.04 -2.23
N PHE A 107 6.73 4.88 -1.64
CA PHE A 107 5.42 4.22 -1.68
C PHE A 107 5.03 3.73 -0.29
N VAL A 108 3.79 4.01 0.11
CA VAL A 108 3.22 3.54 1.39
C VAL A 108 2.10 2.56 1.09
N TRP A 109 2.26 1.34 1.60
CA TRP A 109 1.27 0.28 1.47
C TRP A 109 0.64 -0.01 2.83
N PHE A 110 -0.67 0.19 2.95
CA PHE A 110 -1.41 -0.22 4.13
C PHE A 110 -2.68 -0.98 3.77
N GLN A 111 -2.53 -2.30 3.70
CA GLN A 111 -3.58 -3.25 3.35
C GLN A 111 -3.19 -4.60 3.97
N GLY A 112 -4.15 -5.50 4.13
CA GLY A 112 -3.90 -6.90 4.49
C GLY A 112 -5.09 -7.56 5.19
N PHE A 113 -6.01 -6.75 5.71
CA PHE A 113 -7.14 -7.21 6.51
C PHE A 113 -7.94 -8.32 5.83
N ASN A 114 -8.24 -8.20 4.53
CA ASN A 114 -9.02 -9.22 3.82
C ASN A 114 -8.24 -10.51 3.53
N ASP A 115 -6.91 -10.45 3.48
CA ASP A 115 -6.08 -11.62 3.22
C ASP A 115 -5.96 -12.53 4.46
N GLN A 116 -6.33 -12.05 5.65
CA GLN A 116 -6.14 -12.79 6.91
C GLN A 116 -7.15 -13.91 7.15
N PHE A 117 -8.25 -13.96 6.39
CA PHE A 117 -9.38 -14.86 6.66
C PHE A 117 -9.38 -16.14 5.82
N SER A 118 -8.46 -16.29 4.87
CA SER A 118 -8.38 -17.46 3.99
C SER A 118 -6.96 -18.02 3.94
N PRO A 119 -6.74 -19.31 4.23
CA PRO A 119 -5.43 -19.96 4.11
C PRO A 119 -4.76 -19.76 2.74
N ALA A 120 -5.56 -19.73 1.68
CA ALA A 120 -5.06 -19.48 0.34
C ALA A 120 -4.52 -18.04 0.15
N PHE A 121 -4.99 -17.08 0.95
CA PHE A 121 -4.63 -15.67 0.84
C PHE A 121 -3.47 -15.36 1.78
N HIS A 122 -3.59 -15.63 3.09
CA HIS A 122 -2.49 -15.37 4.02
C HIS A 122 -1.28 -16.30 3.77
N GLY A 123 -1.49 -17.50 3.20
CA GLY A 123 -0.41 -18.43 2.86
C GLY A 123 0.52 -17.96 1.73
N ASN A 124 0.08 -17.04 0.86
CA ASN A 124 0.93 -16.46 -0.19
C ASN A 124 1.19 -14.96 -0.02
N TYR A 125 0.73 -14.36 1.06
CA TYR A 125 0.80 -12.92 1.27
C TYR A 125 2.23 -12.39 1.19
N LYS A 126 3.18 -13.04 1.87
CA LYS A 126 4.61 -12.68 1.83
C LYS A 126 5.16 -12.67 0.40
N THR A 127 4.99 -13.78 -0.32
CA THR A 127 5.53 -13.93 -1.69
C THR A 127 4.91 -12.90 -2.63
N ASN A 128 3.59 -12.70 -2.54
CA ASN A 128 2.90 -11.68 -3.32
C ASN A 128 3.37 -10.27 -2.95
N MET A 129 3.67 -9.99 -1.67
CA MET A 129 4.17 -8.69 -1.23
C MET A 129 5.56 -8.40 -1.80
N ILE A 130 6.45 -9.39 -1.80
CA ILE A 130 7.79 -9.26 -2.40
C ILE A 130 7.67 -8.98 -3.90
N ALA A 131 6.80 -9.73 -4.60
CA ALA A 131 6.49 -9.49 -6.01
C ALA A 131 5.90 -8.09 -6.25
N PHE A 132 5.01 -7.63 -5.37
CA PHE A 132 4.37 -6.33 -5.46
C PHE A 132 5.38 -5.19 -5.32
N VAL A 133 6.23 -5.24 -4.30
CA VAL A 133 7.30 -4.23 -4.11
C VAL A 133 8.21 -4.18 -5.34
N LYS A 134 8.61 -5.34 -5.87
CA LYS A 134 9.46 -5.43 -7.07
C LYS A 134 8.78 -4.83 -8.29
N ASP A 135 7.53 -5.19 -8.53
CA ASP A 135 6.78 -4.76 -9.72
C ASP A 135 6.50 -3.26 -9.68
N ILE A 136 6.19 -2.71 -8.50
CA ILE A 136 5.99 -1.27 -8.32
C ILE A 136 7.28 -0.47 -8.57
N ARG A 137 8.42 -0.93 -8.03
CA ARG A 137 9.73 -0.33 -8.32
C ARG A 137 10.08 -0.37 -9.81
N THR A 138 9.68 -1.44 -10.48
CA THR A 138 9.89 -1.62 -11.92
C THR A 138 8.99 -0.70 -12.74
N GLU A 139 7.69 -0.65 -12.41
CA GLU A 139 6.68 0.21 -13.05
C GLU A 139 7.11 1.69 -13.03
N TYR A 140 7.54 2.17 -11.86
CA TYR A 140 7.94 3.57 -11.69
C TYR A 140 9.41 3.83 -12.01
N LYS A 141 10.16 2.78 -12.40
CA LYS A 141 11.60 2.86 -12.74
C LYS A 141 12.46 3.43 -11.60
N VAL A 142 12.07 3.16 -10.36
CA VAL A 142 12.80 3.58 -9.15
C VAL A 142 13.23 2.32 -8.38
N PRO A 143 14.34 1.65 -8.77
CA PRO A 143 14.72 0.34 -8.21
C PRO A 143 14.99 0.37 -6.70
N ASN A 144 15.37 1.54 -6.16
CA ASN A 144 15.66 1.76 -4.75
C ASN A 144 14.57 2.56 -4.04
N MET A 145 13.35 2.59 -4.59
CA MET A 145 12.25 3.38 -4.02
C MET A 145 12.00 2.99 -2.56
N PRO A 146 12.02 3.94 -1.62
CA PRO A 146 11.58 3.69 -0.26
C PRO A 146 10.17 3.12 -0.25
N PHE A 147 10.00 1.97 0.42
CA PHE A 147 8.72 1.27 0.45
C PHE A 147 8.34 0.97 1.90
N VAL A 148 7.24 1.57 2.36
CA VAL A 148 6.77 1.43 3.75
C VAL A 148 5.56 0.50 3.77
N ILE A 149 5.67 -0.59 4.52
CA ILE A 149 4.58 -1.55 4.73
C ILE A 149 3.96 -1.31 6.11
N GLY A 150 2.69 -0.88 6.13
CA GLY A 150 1.90 -0.76 7.35
C GLY A 150 1.49 -2.13 7.88
N VAL A 151 2.03 -2.53 9.04
CA VAL A 151 1.68 -3.80 9.69
C VAL A 151 0.28 -3.69 10.29
N LEU A 152 -0.58 -4.69 10.01
CA LEU A 152 -1.94 -4.71 10.55
C LEU A 152 -1.93 -4.72 12.08
N GLY A 153 -2.81 -3.90 12.66
CA GLY A 153 -3.14 -3.90 14.09
C GLY A 153 -4.30 -4.82 14.46
N THR A 154 -4.65 -5.81 13.62
CA THR A 154 -5.82 -6.69 13.85
C THR A 154 -5.72 -7.36 15.23
N GLY A 155 -6.79 -7.23 16.02
CA GLY A 155 -6.87 -7.76 17.39
C GLY A 155 -6.36 -6.80 18.47
N GLY A 156 -5.80 -5.65 18.11
CA GLY A 156 -5.51 -4.53 19.03
C GLY A 156 -4.41 -4.76 20.07
N THR A 157 -3.92 -5.99 20.23
CA THR A 157 -2.83 -6.34 21.14
C THR A 157 -1.60 -6.81 20.36
N LYS A 158 -0.42 -6.62 20.95
CA LYS A 158 0.84 -7.14 20.39
C LYS A 158 0.75 -8.64 20.14
N GLU A 159 0.22 -9.40 21.09
CA GLU A 159 0.11 -10.85 20.98
C GLU A 159 -0.80 -11.28 19.82
N SER A 160 -1.95 -10.60 19.62
CA SER A 160 -2.83 -10.88 18.49
C SER A 160 -2.16 -10.55 17.15
N VAL A 161 -1.44 -9.43 17.08
CA VAL A 161 -0.72 -9.02 15.87
C VAL A 161 0.41 -9.99 15.54
N ASP A 162 1.18 -10.43 16.53
CA ASP A 162 2.30 -11.36 16.34
C ASP A 162 1.83 -12.78 15.94
N LYS A 163 0.58 -13.14 16.28
CA LYS A 163 -0.06 -14.39 15.83
C LYS A 163 -0.71 -14.28 14.46
N ASN A 164 -0.86 -13.07 13.90
CA ASN A 164 -1.52 -12.88 12.61
C ASN A 164 -0.55 -13.23 11.45
N PRO A 165 -0.88 -14.22 10.60
CA PRO A 165 0.00 -14.65 9.51
C PRO A 165 0.25 -13.54 8.47
N VAL A 166 -0.72 -12.65 8.25
CA VAL A 166 -0.53 -11.50 7.34
C VAL A 166 0.41 -10.47 7.96
N SER A 167 0.25 -10.15 9.24
CA SER A 167 1.17 -9.24 9.95
C SER A 167 2.61 -9.76 9.93
N ASN A 168 2.80 -11.05 10.09
CA ASN A 168 4.12 -11.68 9.97
C ASN A 168 4.63 -11.63 8.52
N GLY A 169 3.79 -11.94 7.53
CA GLY A 169 4.12 -11.81 6.12
C GLY A 169 4.53 -10.40 5.71
N GLN A 170 3.93 -9.36 6.30
CA GLN A 170 4.30 -7.95 6.10
C GLN A 170 5.70 -7.66 6.62
N ARG A 171 6.00 -8.05 7.87
CA ARG A 171 7.33 -7.87 8.47
C ARG A 171 8.41 -8.63 7.71
N GLU A 172 8.13 -9.88 7.35
CA GLU A 172 9.05 -10.73 6.61
C GLU A 172 9.33 -10.19 5.22
N ALA A 173 8.30 -9.75 4.48
CA ALA A 173 8.49 -9.12 3.17
C ALA A 173 9.34 -7.85 3.29
N ALA A 174 9.09 -7.01 4.30
CA ALA A 174 9.88 -5.81 4.54
C ALA A 174 11.37 -6.13 4.77
N ALA A 175 11.68 -7.23 5.46
CA ALA A 175 13.05 -7.64 5.72
C ALA A 175 13.81 -8.18 4.49
N THR A 176 13.14 -8.48 3.38
CA THR A 176 13.78 -9.13 2.21
C THR A 176 14.38 -8.17 1.18
N ALA A 177 14.02 -6.88 1.21
CA ALA A 177 14.42 -5.93 0.18
C ALA A 177 15.10 -4.70 0.81
N PRO A 178 16.22 -4.21 0.24
CA PRO A 178 16.85 -2.97 0.69
C PRO A 178 15.86 -1.80 0.63
N ILE A 179 15.91 -0.92 1.62
CA ILE A 179 15.11 0.32 1.71
C ILE A 179 13.58 0.03 1.77
N THR A 180 13.21 -1.22 2.06
CA THR A 180 11.85 -1.56 2.48
C THR A 180 11.82 -1.62 4.01
N THR A 181 10.82 -0.99 4.61
CA THR A 181 10.64 -0.99 6.07
C THR A 181 9.18 -1.22 6.40
N TRP A 182 8.90 -1.51 7.67
CA TRP A 182 7.54 -1.66 8.16
C TRP A 182 7.24 -0.69 9.31
N ALA A 183 6.01 -0.23 9.39
CA ALA A 183 5.51 0.60 10.48
C ALA A 183 4.31 -0.09 11.13
N ALA A 184 4.27 -0.20 12.46
CA ALA A 184 3.16 -0.82 13.16
C ALA A 184 1.97 0.13 13.30
N ALA A 185 0.77 -0.35 12.97
CA ALA A 185 -0.47 0.29 13.37
C ALA A 185 -0.83 -0.18 14.80
N SER A 186 -0.15 0.33 15.82
CA SER A 186 -0.53 0.06 17.22
C SER A 186 -1.49 1.12 17.74
N SER A 187 -2.58 0.69 18.38
CA SER A 187 -3.43 1.54 19.23
C SER A 187 -2.67 1.89 20.52
N SER A 188 -1.71 2.81 20.42
CA SER A 188 -1.12 3.49 21.57
C SER A 188 -0.45 4.75 21.06
N SER A 189 -1.02 5.90 21.42
CA SER A 189 -0.35 7.20 21.38
C SER A 189 1.09 7.07 21.87
N ALA A 190 2.06 7.44 21.03
CA ALA A 190 3.43 7.64 21.43
C ALA A 190 3.82 9.08 21.07
N SER A 191 3.69 9.97 22.06
CA SER A 191 4.34 11.27 22.08
C SER A 191 5.85 11.05 22.12
N ALA A 192 6.59 11.56 21.15
CA ALA A 192 8.04 11.69 21.24
C ALA A 192 8.36 13.13 21.67
N MET A 193 8.38 13.36 22.98
CA MET A 193 8.95 14.57 23.57
C MET A 193 10.46 14.34 23.70
N ARG A 194 11.28 15.10 22.97
CA ARG A 194 12.74 15.13 23.18
C ARG A 194 13.06 16.41 23.94
N TRP A 195 13.38 16.28 25.22
CA TRP A 195 14.09 17.32 25.96
C TRP A 195 15.56 17.32 25.53
N LEU A 196 16.11 18.49 25.23
CA LEU A 196 17.54 18.70 25.15
C LEU A 196 18.04 19.07 26.56
N PRO A 197 19.19 18.54 27.01
CA PRO A 197 19.83 19.01 28.25
C PRO A 197 20.28 20.48 28.09
N PRO A 198 20.48 21.21 29.21
CA PRO A 198 20.68 22.67 29.22
C PRO A 198 21.88 23.13 28.39
#